data_AF-A0A6V7WGV8-F1
#
_entry.id   AF-A0A6V7WGV8-F1
#
_cell.length_a   1.000
_cell.length_b   1.000
_cell.length_c   1.000
_cell.angle_alpha   90.00
_cell.angle_beta   90.00
_cell.angle_gamma   90.00
#
_symmetry.space_group_name_H-M   'P 1'
#
loop_
_entity.id
_entity.type
_entity.pdbx_description
1 polymer ?
#
loop_
_entity_poly.entity_id
_entity_poly.type
_entity_poly.pdbx_seq_one_letter_code
_entity_poly.pdbx_strand_id
1 'polypeptide(L)'
;MLERLRATLFLERYENEGKKLAVFMNVFCWVISIGYSIYIILMAFADPTMAIQGAIFLSTKSTANLTIYISILTTLMVILTALSDWKITKLNKKIKQRSKNIFFGYNLSKSFQLNENILVMRLILPMDIAYATIYLIYNALVVLIRIYKDKISSTNYVFYYSTLDTLLYLYTTVTIIVYIKLIKFIRNNQNITIERTTKSDEQTNIYRVRHK
;
A
#
# COMPACT_ATOMS: atom_id res chain seq x y z
N MET A 1 6.29 -1.77 -2.79
CA MET A 1 6.57 -3.22 -2.84
C MET A 1 8.04 -3.55 -3.16
N LEU A 2 8.58 -3.08 -4.30
CA LEU A 2 9.97 -3.41 -4.70
C LEU A 2 11.02 -3.06 -3.63
N GLU A 3 10.85 -1.94 -2.94
CA GLU A 3 11.67 -1.55 -1.80
C GLU A 3 11.64 -2.58 -0.66
N ARG A 4 10.46 -3.09 -0.31
CA ARG A 4 10.26 -4.08 0.77
C ARG A 4 10.79 -5.46 0.39
N LEU A 5 10.62 -5.86 -0.87
CA LEU A 5 11.18 -7.10 -1.41
C LEU A 5 12.71 -7.04 -1.43
N ARG A 6 13.28 -5.90 -1.85
CA ARG A 6 14.72 -5.64 -1.81
C ARG A 6 15.25 -5.60 -0.37
N ALA A 7 14.55 -4.93 0.55
CA ALA A 7 14.92 -4.88 1.96
C ALA A 7 14.92 -6.28 2.60
N THR A 8 14.04 -7.18 2.15
CA THR A 8 14.00 -8.56 2.64
C THR A 8 15.08 -9.45 2.03
N LEU A 9 15.37 -9.33 0.73
CA LEU A 9 16.30 -10.20 0.02
C LEU A 9 17.76 -9.72 0.04
N PHE A 10 18.00 -8.41 0.07
CA PHE A 10 19.32 -7.78 -0.10
C PHE A 10 19.61 -6.78 1.02
N LEU A 11 19.54 -7.26 2.26
CA LEU A 11 19.70 -6.48 3.50
C LEU A 11 20.97 -5.59 3.50
N GLU A 12 22.13 -6.18 3.15
CA GLU A 12 23.44 -5.50 3.19
C GLU A 12 23.62 -4.43 2.11
N ARG A 13 22.99 -4.58 0.93
CA ARG A 13 23.00 -3.54 -0.13
C ARG A 13 21.89 -2.51 0.04
N TYR A 14 20.90 -2.78 0.89
CA TYR A 14 19.80 -1.87 1.13
C TYR A 14 20.23 -0.69 2.02
N GLU A 15 21.03 -0.95 3.07
CA GLU A 15 21.54 0.10 3.97
C GLU A 15 22.34 1.20 3.25
N ASN A 16 23.12 0.83 2.22
CA ASN A 16 24.02 1.78 1.55
C ASN A 16 23.33 2.66 0.49
N GLU A 17 22.16 2.27 -0.03
CA GLU A 17 21.54 2.92 -1.20
C GLU A 17 20.06 3.28 -1.04
N GLY A 18 19.38 2.78 0.00
CA GLY A 18 17.92 2.71 0.05
C GLY A 18 17.19 4.04 -0.16
N LYS A 19 17.67 5.13 0.46
CA LYS A 19 16.97 6.42 0.43
C LYS A 19 16.93 7.08 -0.96
N LYS A 20 18.06 7.09 -1.68
CA LYS A 20 18.14 7.75 -2.99
C LYS A 20 17.26 7.04 -4.03
N LEU A 21 17.28 5.72 -4.02
CA LEU A 21 16.48 4.90 -4.93
C LEU A 21 14.98 5.02 -4.66
N ALA A 22 14.56 5.04 -3.38
CA ALA A 22 13.15 5.22 -3.03
C ALA A 22 12.60 6.57 -3.52
N VAL A 23 13.36 7.66 -3.32
CA VAL A 23 13.00 8.99 -3.81
C VAL A 23 12.90 9.01 -5.33
N PHE A 24 13.89 8.46 -6.03
CA PHE A 24 13.90 8.39 -7.49
C PHE A 24 12.66 7.64 -8.04
N MET A 25 12.37 6.45 -7.50
CA MET A 25 11.22 5.65 -7.92
C MET A 25 9.89 6.37 -7.65
N ASN A 26 9.79 7.10 -6.53
CA ASN A 26 8.60 7.88 -6.23
C ASN A 26 8.42 9.01 -7.25
N VAL A 27 9.45 9.83 -7.49
CA VAL A 27 9.39 10.91 -8.49
C VAL A 27 9.03 10.37 -9.87
N PHE A 28 9.62 9.25 -10.28
CA PHE A 28 9.31 8.60 -11.54
C PHE A 28 7.84 8.17 -11.64
N CYS A 29 7.28 7.55 -10.60
CA CYS A 29 5.85 7.21 -10.56
C CYS A 29 4.94 8.44 -10.67
N TRP A 30 5.31 9.55 -10.03
CA TRP A 30 4.55 10.81 -10.10
C TRP A 30 4.56 11.39 -11.52
N VAL A 31 5.71 11.42 -12.18
CA VAL A 31 5.84 11.92 -13.55
C VAL A 31 4.96 11.11 -14.51
N ILE A 32 5.00 9.78 -14.43
CA ILE A 32 4.15 8.90 -15.25
C ILE A 32 2.67 9.16 -14.96
N SER A 33 2.29 9.28 -13.69
CA SER A 33 0.90 9.48 -13.28
C SER A 33 0.35 10.81 -13.79
N ILE A 34 1.11 11.90 -13.64
CA ILE A 34 0.74 13.22 -14.15
C ILE A 34 0.63 13.21 -15.66
N GLY A 35 1.62 12.62 -16.36
CA GLY A 35 1.61 12.53 -17.81
C GLY A 35 0.38 11.77 -18.33
N TYR A 36 0.02 10.67 -17.67
CA TYR A 36 -1.19 9.91 -17.99
C TYR A 36 -2.48 10.71 -17.73
N SER A 37 -2.56 11.43 -16.60
CA SER A 37 -3.72 12.30 -16.31
C SER A 37 -3.90 13.39 -17.35
N ILE A 38 -2.81 14.07 -17.74
CA ILE A 38 -2.83 15.09 -18.80
C ILE A 38 -3.29 14.48 -20.12
N TYR A 39 -2.75 13.33 -20.50
CA TYR A 39 -3.11 12.64 -21.73
C TYR A 39 -4.61 12.31 -21.80
N ILE A 40 -5.19 11.77 -20.71
CA ILE A 40 -6.62 11.49 -20.65
C ILE A 40 -7.46 12.76 -20.79
N ILE A 41 -7.08 13.84 -20.11
CA ILE A 41 -7.80 15.12 -20.16
C ILE A 41 -7.78 15.67 -21.59
N LEU A 42 -6.63 15.64 -22.26
CA LEU A 42 -6.51 16.11 -23.65
C LEU A 42 -7.35 15.27 -24.61
N MET A 43 -7.32 13.94 -24.47
CA MET A 43 -8.14 13.04 -25.28
C MET A 43 -9.64 13.22 -25.04
N ALA A 44 -10.02 13.55 -23.80
CA ALA A 44 -11.39 13.91 -23.47
C ALA A 44 -11.81 15.18 -24.24
N PHE A 45 -11.04 16.27 -24.17
CA PHE A 45 -11.36 17.52 -24.89
C PHE A 45 -11.39 17.39 -26.41
N ALA A 46 -10.67 16.43 -26.99
CA ALA A 46 -10.60 16.23 -28.44
C ALA A 46 -11.79 15.44 -29.03
N ASP A 47 -12.65 14.84 -28.21
CA ASP A 47 -13.75 13.99 -28.72
C ASP A 47 -14.98 14.83 -29.14
N PRO A 48 -15.38 14.81 -30.43
CA PRO A 48 -16.50 15.62 -30.94
C PRO A 48 -17.87 15.12 -30.48
N THR A 49 -17.97 13.92 -29.90
CA THR A 49 -19.23 13.36 -29.37
C THR A 49 -19.55 13.79 -27.94
N MET A 50 -18.77 14.72 -27.39
CA MET A 50 -18.96 15.22 -26.04
C MET A 50 -20.24 16.05 -25.88
N ALA A 51 -21.23 15.46 -25.22
CA ALA A 51 -22.24 16.24 -24.52
C ALA A 51 -21.60 16.86 -23.26
N ILE A 52 -21.79 18.16 -23.07
CA ILE A 52 -21.34 18.93 -21.89
C ILE A 52 -22.10 18.43 -20.66
N GLN A 53 -21.72 17.28 -20.12
CA GLN A 53 -22.36 16.65 -18.97
C GLN A 53 -21.29 16.04 -18.04
N GLY A 54 -20.46 16.89 -17.44
CA GLY A 54 -19.64 16.53 -16.27
C GLY A 54 -18.85 15.21 -16.41
N ALA A 55 -18.75 14.43 -15.33
CA ALA A 55 -17.95 13.20 -15.16
C ALA A 55 -17.97 12.14 -16.30
N ILE A 56 -18.81 12.31 -17.32
CA ILE A 56 -18.82 11.55 -18.57
C ILE A 56 -17.55 11.80 -19.43
N PHE A 57 -16.75 12.82 -19.12
CA PHE A 57 -15.44 13.09 -19.78
C PHE A 57 -14.51 11.85 -19.87
N LEU A 58 -14.67 10.87 -18.97
CA LEU A 58 -13.83 9.66 -18.85
C LEU A 58 -14.44 8.39 -19.50
N SER A 59 -15.58 8.50 -20.19
CA SER A 59 -16.26 7.37 -20.84
C SER A 59 -16.67 7.61 -22.29
N THR A 60 -16.03 8.56 -22.96
CA THR A 60 -16.12 8.71 -24.41
C THR A 60 -15.72 7.42 -25.12
N LYS A 61 -16.36 7.12 -26.26
CA LYS A 61 -16.10 5.86 -27.00
C LYS A 61 -14.61 5.72 -27.36
N SER A 62 -13.93 6.84 -27.64
CA SER A 62 -12.50 6.87 -27.96
C SER A 62 -11.59 6.54 -26.78
N THR A 63 -11.98 6.87 -25.55
CA THR A 63 -11.15 6.65 -24.34
C THR A 63 -11.54 5.40 -23.57
N ALA A 64 -12.74 4.86 -23.80
CA ALA A 64 -13.30 3.75 -23.05
C ALA A 64 -12.43 2.49 -23.05
N ASN A 65 -11.92 2.08 -24.22
CA ASN A 65 -11.09 0.88 -24.33
C ASN A 65 -9.76 1.03 -23.59
N LEU A 66 -9.09 2.17 -23.76
CA LEU A 66 -7.84 2.46 -23.07
C LEU A 66 -8.02 2.44 -21.56
N THR A 67 -9.06 3.11 -21.05
CA THR A 67 -9.37 3.15 -19.62
C THR A 67 -9.64 1.75 -19.07
N ILE A 68 -10.34 0.88 -19.82
CA ILE A 68 -10.58 -0.51 -19.42
C ILE A 68 -9.26 -1.30 -19.35
N TYR A 69 -8.40 -1.20 -20.36
CA TYR A 69 -7.10 -1.90 -20.35
C TYR A 69 -6.24 -1.47 -19.18
N ILE A 70 -6.23 -0.17 -18.88
CA ILE A 70 -5.46 0.38 -17.77
C ILE A 70 -6.05 -0.07 -16.43
N SER A 71 -7.38 -0.05 -16.26
CA SER A 71 -8.05 -0.60 -15.08
C SER A 71 -7.74 -2.08 -14.85
N ILE A 72 -7.68 -2.90 -15.91
CA ILE A 72 -7.30 -4.31 -15.81
C ILE A 72 -5.82 -4.43 -15.39
N LEU A 73 -4.94 -3.66 -16.01
CA LEU A 73 -3.50 -3.67 -15.71
C LEU A 73 -3.22 -3.21 -14.28
N THR A 74 -3.86 -2.15 -13.80
CA THR A 74 -3.71 -1.68 -12.42
C THR A 74 -4.27 -2.69 -11.42
N THR A 75 -5.41 -3.31 -11.71
CA THR A 75 -5.98 -4.38 -10.87
C THR A 75 -5.02 -5.57 -10.75
N LEU A 76 -4.43 -5.99 -11.87
CA LEU A 76 -3.44 -7.06 -11.89
C LEU A 76 -2.20 -6.69 -11.08
N MET A 77 -1.69 -5.46 -11.20
CA MET A 77 -0.57 -4.95 -10.41
C MET A 77 -0.88 -4.96 -8.90
N VAL A 78 -2.08 -4.57 -8.51
CA VAL A 78 -2.53 -4.57 -7.11
C VAL A 78 -2.61 -5.99 -6.55
N ILE A 79 -3.16 -6.95 -7.32
CA ILE A 79 -3.21 -8.37 -6.92
C ILE A 79 -1.79 -8.93 -6.78
N LEU A 80 -0.91 -8.70 -7.77
CA LEU A 80 0.48 -9.15 -7.71
C LEU A 80 1.22 -8.57 -6.50
N THR A 81 0.91 -7.33 -6.14
CA THR A 81 1.46 -6.67 -4.96
C THR A 81 1.03 -7.37 -3.67
N ALA A 82 -0.27 -7.60 -3.50
CA ALA A 82 -0.81 -8.30 -2.33
C ALA A 82 -0.26 -9.73 -2.20
N LEU A 83 -0.17 -10.47 -3.30
CA LEU A 83 0.42 -11.82 -3.33
C LEU A 83 1.90 -11.82 -2.95
N SER A 84 2.64 -10.82 -3.41
CA SER A 84 4.06 -10.68 -3.10
C SER A 84 4.29 -10.34 -1.63
N ASP A 85 3.52 -9.41 -1.06
CA ASP A 85 3.61 -9.07 0.36
C ASP A 85 3.21 -10.25 1.25
N TRP A 86 2.25 -11.08 0.82
CA TRP A 86 1.93 -12.34 1.48
C TRP A 86 3.10 -13.35 1.44
N LYS A 87 3.73 -13.53 0.27
CA LYS A 87 4.92 -14.40 0.11
C LYS A 87 6.08 -13.92 0.97
N ILE A 88 6.37 -12.62 0.99
CA ILE A 88 7.43 -12.03 1.83
C ILE A 88 7.15 -12.30 3.31
N THR A 89 5.90 -12.14 3.75
CA THR A 89 5.51 -12.42 5.14
C THR A 89 5.75 -13.88 5.52
N LYS A 90 5.46 -14.82 4.60
CA LYS A 90 5.78 -16.25 4.80
C LYS A 90 7.28 -16.49 4.87
N LEU A 91 8.07 -15.87 3.99
CA LEU A 91 9.53 -15.98 4.00
C LEU A 91 10.13 -15.45 5.30
N ASN A 92 9.68 -14.28 5.78
CA ASN A 92 10.16 -13.69 7.03
C ASN A 92 9.88 -14.58 8.25
N LYS A 93 8.69 -15.21 8.30
CA LYS A 93 8.36 -16.20 9.34
C LYS A 93 9.29 -17.43 9.27
N LYS A 94 9.57 -17.94 8.07
CA LYS A 94 10.45 -19.09 7.86
C LYS A 94 11.91 -18.78 8.26
N ILE A 95 12.41 -17.60 7.91
CA ILE A 95 13.75 -17.15 8.31
C ILE A 95 13.85 -17.02 9.84
N LYS A 96 12.84 -16.45 10.49
CA LYS A 96 12.79 -16.36 11.96
C LYS A 96 12.81 -17.73 12.64
N GLN A 97 12.06 -18.69 12.12
CA GLN A 97 12.05 -20.07 12.64
C GLN A 97 13.42 -20.74 12.47
N ARG A 98 14.07 -20.59 11.31
CA ARG A 98 15.41 -21.14 11.08
C ARG A 98 16.47 -20.49 11.98
N SER A 99 16.41 -19.17 12.17
CA SER A 99 17.34 -18.45 13.03
C SER A 99 17.23 -18.83 14.51
N LYS A 100 16.06 -19.29 14.98
CA LYS A 100 15.90 -19.81 16.36
C LYS A 100 16.56 -21.18 16.56
N ASN A 101 16.68 -21.97 15.49
CA ASN A 101 17.22 -23.33 15.56
C ASN A 101 18.74 -23.38 15.41
N ILE A 102 19.39 -22.29 14.98
CA ILE A 102 20.84 -22.23 14.76
C ILE A 102 21.46 -21.35 15.85
N PHE A 103 22.02 -21.98 16.89
CA PHE A 103 22.64 -21.30 18.03
C PHE A 103 23.98 -20.61 17.68
N PHE A 104 24.62 -20.99 16.57
CA PHE A 104 26.02 -20.64 16.26
C PHE A 104 26.23 -19.44 15.31
N GLY A 105 25.16 -18.76 14.85
CA GLY A 105 25.26 -17.68 13.85
C GLY A 105 24.41 -16.46 14.15
N TYR A 106 24.08 -16.23 15.43
CA TYR A 106 23.16 -15.17 15.85
C TYR A 106 23.81 -13.79 15.70
N ASN A 107 23.42 -13.04 14.66
CA ASN A 107 23.77 -11.63 14.50
C ASN A 107 22.63 -10.75 15.03
N LEU A 108 22.91 -9.98 16.08
CA LEU A 108 21.94 -9.11 16.76
C LEU A 108 21.29 -8.10 15.78
N SER A 109 22.08 -7.53 14.87
CA SER A 109 21.61 -6.56 13.88
C SER A 109 20.61 -7.20 12.92
N LYS A 110 20.94 -8.37 12.35
CA LYS A 110 20.04 -9.10 11.44
C LYS A 110 18.73 -9.52 12.13
N SER A 111 18.80 -9.91 13.41
CA SER A 111 17.63 -10.29 14.20
C SER A 111 16.71 -9.10 14.50
N PHE A 112 17.29 -7.93 14.81
CA PHE A 112 16.56 -6.69 15.02
C PHE A 112 15.84 -6.23 13.75
N GLN A 113 16.57 -6.15 12.62
CA GLN A 113 16.01 -5.75 11.33
C GLN A 113 14.91 -6.72 10.83
N LEU A 114 15.07 -8.03 11.05
CA LEU A 114 14.04 -9.01 10.71
C LEU A 114 12.78 -8.84 11.57
N ASN A 115 12.93 -8.58 12.87
CA ASN A 115 11.79 -8.35 13.76
C ASN A 115 11.04 -7.06 13.39
N GLU A 116 11.76 -5.99 13.04
CA GLU A 116 11.18 -4.74 12.55
C GLU A 116 10.41 -4.98 11.25
N ASN A 117 11.02 -5.64 10.26
CA ASN A 117 10.36 -5.99 8.99
C ASN A 117 9.10 -6.86 9.20
N ILE A 118 9.10 -7.81 10.14
CA ILE A 118 7.92 -8.61 10.47
C ILE A 118 6.80 -7.76 11.09
N LEU A 119 7.16 -6.81 11.96
CA LEU A 119 6.20 -5.92 12.61
C LEU A 119 5.54 -5.00 11.58
N VAL A 120 6.35 -4.38 10.71
CA VAL A 120 5.87 -3.54 9.61
C VAL A 120 4.97 -4.34 8.65
N MET A 121 5.37 -5.55 8.26
CA MET A 121 4.55 -6.39 7.37
C MET A 121 3.24 -6.83 8.02
N ARG A 122 3.20 -7.07 9.33
CA ARG A 122 1.96 -7.40 10.04
C ARG A 122 0.96 -6.24 10.02
N LEU A 123 1.45 -5.00 10.00
CA LEU A 123 0.62 -3.81 9.85
C LEU A 123 0.13 -3.63 8.41
N ILE A 124 1.04 -3.70 7.44
CA ILE A 124 0.74 -3.29 6.07
C ILE A 124 -0.07 -4.34 5.32
N LEU A 125 0.24 -5.64 5.50
CA LEU A 125 -0.41 -6.73 4.79
C LEU A 125 -1.95 -6.73 4.86
N PRO A 126 -2.61 -6.59 6.04
CA PRO A 126 -4.07 -6.58 6.10
C PRO A 126 -4.68 -5.37 5.35
N MET A 127 -4.00 -4.23 5.34
CA MET A 127 -4.44 -3.07 4.58
C MET A 127 -4.30 -3.29 3.07
N ASP A 128 -3.17 -3.85 2.63
CA ASP A 128 -2.93 -4.12 1.20
C ASP A 128 -3.93 -5.16 0.65
N ILE A 129 -4.26 -6.19 1.44
CA ILE A 129 -5.29 -7.18 1.08
C ILE A 129 -6.69 -6.54 1.02
N ALA A 130 -7.04 -5.71 2.02
CA ALA A 130 -8.32 -5.00 2.03
C ALA A 130 -8.44 -4.07 0.81
N TYR A 131 -7.37 -3.33 0.50
CA TYR A 131 -7.33 -2.43 -0.65
C TYR A 131 -7.48 -3.20 -1.96
N ALA A 132 -6.71 -4.29 -2.12
CA ALA A 132 -6.82 -5.14 -3.31
C ALA A 132 -8.24 -5.70 -3.51
N THR A 133 -8.89 -6.12 -2.43
CA THR A 133 -10.24 -6.66 -2.46
C THR A 133 -11.26 -5.60 -2.88
N ILE A 134 -11.21 -4.42 -2.26
CA ILE A 134 -12.14 -3.32 -2.55
C ILE A 134 -11.91 -2.77 -3.95
N TYR A 135 -10.65 -2.61 -4.36
CA TYR A 135 -10.31 -2.15 -5.70
C TYR A 135 -10.75 -3.13 -6.80
N LEU A 136 -10.67 -4.43 -6.54
CA LEU A 136 -11.19 -5.47 -7.45
C LEU A 136 -12.71 -5.38 -7.57
N ILE A 137 -13.44 -5.25 -6.46
CA ILE A 137 -14.90 -5.09 -6.47
C ILE A 137 -15.29 -3.81 -7.22
N TYR A 138 -14.60 -2.69 -6.95
CA TYR A 138 -14.80 -1.43 -7.64
C TYR A 138 -14.65 -1.58 -9.16
N ASN A 139 -13.52 -2.16 -9.63
CA ASN A 139 -13.29 -2.33 -11.06
C ASN A 139 -14.32 -3.26 -11.71
N ALA A 140 -14.73 -4.34 -11.03
CA ALA A 140 -15.77 -5.23 -11.52
C ALA A 140 -17.10 -4.48 -11.71
N LEU A 141 -17.49 -3.64 -10.75
CA LEU A 141 -18.71 -2.83 -10.84
C LEU A 141 -18.61 -1.76 -11.93
N VAL A 142 -17.46 -1.10 -12.09
CA VAL A 142 -17.23 -0.13 -13.17
C VAL A 142 -17.33 -0.78 -14.55
N VAL A 143 -16.73 -1.96 -14.73
CA VAL A 143 -16.85 -2.72 -15.99
C VAL A 143 -18.29 -3.12 -16.24
N LEU A 144 -19.02 -3.59 -15.22
CA LEU A 144 -20.43 -3.94 -15.34
C LEU A 144 -21.27 -2.73 -15.78
N ILE A 145 -21.13 -1.58 -15.13
CA ILE A 145 -21.86 -0.36 -15.50
C ILE A 145 -21.52 0.07 -16.94
N ARG A 146 -20.26 -0.09 -17.38
CA ARG A 146 -19.85 0.20 -18.76
C ARG A 146 -20.50 -0.73 -19.78
N ILE A 147 -20.62 -2.03 -19.49
CA ILE A 147 -21.30 -3.01 -20.37
C ILE A 147 -22.79 -2.67 -20.51
N TYR A 148 -23.44 -2.23 -19.43
CA TYR A 148 -24.86 -1.86 -19.43
C TYR A 148 -25.13 -0.40 -19.84
N LYS A 149 -24.11 0.36 -20.27
CA LYS A 149 -24.23 1.80 -20.59
C LYS A 149 -25.37 2.10 -21.55
N ASP A 150 -25.54 1.31 -22.61
CA ASP A 150 -26.55 1.56 -23.65
C ASP A 150 -27.98 1.24 -23.17
N LYS A 151 -28.14 0.53 -22.05
CA LYS A 151 -29.44 0.16 -21.47
C LYS A 151 -29.86 1.07 -20.32
N ILE A 152 -28.97 1.94 -19.84
CA ILE A 152 -29.18 2.80 -18.68
C ILE A 152 -29.32 4.25 -19.17
N SER A 153 -30.22 5.02 -18.57
CA SER A 153 -30.31 6.46 -18.87
C SER A 153 -29.01 7.17 -18.49
N SER A 154 -28.63 8.21 -19.23
CA SER A 154 -27.39 8.96 -18.98
C SER A 154 -27.29 9.48 -17.54
N THR A 155 -28.42 9.91 -16.97
CA THR A 155 -28.51 10.36 -15.57
C THR A 155 -28.18 9.24 -14.58
N ASN A 156 -28.77 8.06 -14.76
CA ASN A 156 -28.53 6.93 -13.87
C ASN A 156 -27.09 6.40 -14.00
N TYR A 157 -26.54 6.41 -15.20
CA TYR A 157 -25.14 6.06 -15.45
C TYR A 157 -24.18 6.95 -14.65
N VAL A 158 -24.36 8.28 -14.71
CA VAL A 158 -23.54 9.24 -13.95
C VAL A 158 -23.71 9.06 -12.45
N PHE A 159 -24.95 8.83 -11.99
CA PHE A 159 -25.25 8.61 -10.58
C PHE A 159 -24.52 7.37 -10.03
N TYR A 160 -24.62 6.22 -10.72
CA TYR A 160 -23.94 5.00 -10.27
C TYR A 160 -22.43 5.14 -10.29
N TYR A 161 -21.87 5.75 -11.34
CA TYR A 161 -20.43 5.96 -11.45
C TYR A 161 -19.91 6.87 -10.32
N SER A 162 -20.56 8.00 -10.10
CA SER A 162 -20.21 8.94 -9.03
C SER A 162 -20.33 8.30 -7.64
N THR A 163 -21.34 7.45 -7.44
CA THR A 163 -21.53 6.73 -6.17
C THR A 163 -20.38 5.76 -5.91
N LEU A 164 -19.95 4.99 -6.91
CA LEU A 164 -18.82 4.08 -6.78
C LEU A 164 -17.51 4.80 -6.50
N ASP A 165 -17.25 5.90 -7.20
CA ASP A 165 -16.06 6.72 -6.98
C ASP A 165 -16.05 7.30 -5.57
N THR A 166 -17.19 7.80 -5.09
CA THR A 166 -17.33 8.33 -3.73
C THR A 166 -17.07 7.25 -2.68
N LEU A 167 -17.57 6.02 -2.88
CA LEU A 167 -17.30 4.90 -1.99
C LEU A 167 -15.81 4.53 -1.96
N LEU A 168 -15.14 4.55 -3.11
CA LEU A 168 -13.70 4.30 -3.18
C LEU A 168 -12.91 5.39 -2.44
N TYR A 169 -13.25 6.67 -2.65
CA TYR A 169 -12.60 7.79 -1.94
C TYR A 169 -12.86 7.74 -0.43
N LEU A 170 -14.08 7.40 -0.01
CA LEU A 170 -14.40 7.19 1.40
C LEU A 170 -13.52 6.09 1.99
N TYR A 171 -13.38 4.96 1.29
CA TYR A 171 -12.50 3.87 1.73
C TYR A 171 -11.04 4.32 1.86
N THR A 172 -10.49 5.06 0.89
CA THR A 172 -9.11 5.58 0.98
C THR A 172 -8.92 6.50 2.19
N THR A 173 -9.91 7.37 2.46
CA THR A 173 -9.89 8.29 3.61
C THR A 173 -9.90 7.53 4.93
N VAL A 174 -10.80 6.55 5.06
CA VAL A 174 -10.88 5.70 6.26
C VAL A 174 -9.57 4.94 6.46
N THR A 175 -8.99 4.40 5.38
CA THR A 175 -7.73 3.64 5.45
C THR A 175 -6.57 4.51 5.94
N ILE A 176 -6.47 5.75 5.47
CA ILE A 176 -5.45 6.72 5.95
C ILE A 176 -5.64 6.99 7.45
N ILE A 177 -6.88 7.22 7.90
CA ILE A 177 -7.17 7.48 9.32
C ILE A 177 -6.80 6.27 10.18
N VAL A 178 -7.18 5.06 9.76
CA VAL A 178 -6.84 3.80 10.43
C VAL A 178 -5.33 3.63 10.50
N TYR A 179 -4.62 3.89 9.40
CA TYR A 179 -3.17 3.80 9.33
C TYR A 179 -2.48 4.75 10.32
N ILE A 180 -2.88 6.02 10.36
CA ILE A 180 -2.34 7.01 11.29
C ILE A 180 -2.60 6.59 12.75
N LYS A 181 -3.83 6.16 13.07
CA LYS A 181 -4.17 5.67 14.41
C LYS A 181 -3.32 4.47 14.81
N LEU A 182 -3.09 3.55 13.90
CA LEU A 182 -2.34 2.34 14.16
C LEU A 182 -0.84 2.62 14.36
N ILE A 183 -0.24 3.51 13.57
CA ILE A 183 1.13 3.99 13.81
C ILE A 183 1.24 4.64 15.19
N LYS A 184 0.31 5.54 15.54
CA LYS A 184 0.29 6.19 16.86
C LYS A 184 0.21 5.17 17.98
N PHE A 185 -0.65 4.16 17.84
CA PHE A 185 -0.78 3.06 18.80
C PHE A 185 0.53 2.27 18.97
N ILE A 186 1.19 1.90 17.87
CA ILE A 186 2.49 1.19 17.91
C ILE A 186 3.54 2.04 18.61
N ARG A 187 3.67 3.31 18.22
CA ARG A 187 4.66 4.24 18.81
C ARG A 187 4.43 4.42 20.30
N ASN A 188 3.18 4.54 20.73
CA ASN A 188 2.84 4.66 22.15
C ASN A 188 3.23 3.41 22.94
N ASN A 189 2.96 2.22 22.40
CA ASN A 189 3.36 0.96 23.03
C ASN A 189 4.89 0.78 23.09
N GLN A 190 5.61 1.26 22.07
CA GLN A 190 7.07 1.28 22.09
C GLN A 190 7.60 2.19 23.20
N ASN A 191 7.07 3.41 23.34
CA ASN A 191 7.45 4.33 24.41
C ASN A 191 7.20 3.74 25.81
N ILE A 192 6.04 3.13 26.03
CA ILE A 192 5.70 2.45 27.30
C ILE A 192 6.68 1.30 27.59
N THR A 193 7.09 0.55 26.57
CA THR A 193 8.06 -0.54 26.73
C THR A 193 9.43 -0.01 27.13
N ILE A 194 9.88 1.07 26.48
CA ILE A 194 11.17 1.72 26.76
C ILE A 194 11.18 2.25 28.21
N GLU A 195 10.12 2.95 28.63
CA GLU A 195 9.99 3.46 30.01
C GLU A 195 10.04 2.35 31.07
N ARG A 196 9.46 1.18 30.79
CA ARG A 196 9.52 0.03 31.70
C ARG A 196 10.93 -0.55 31.80
N THR A 197 11.66 -0.65 30.69
CA THR A 197 13.05 -1.11 30.69
C THR A 197 13.98 -0.14 31.43
N THR A 198 13.87 1.18 31.21
CA THR A 198 14.70 2.16 31.95
C THR A 198 14.43 2.14 33.44
N LYS A 199 13.17 2.05 33.87
CA LYS A 199 12.83 1.92 35.30
C LYS A 199 13.36 0.63 35.93
N SER A 200 13.34 -0.48 35.19
CA SER A 200 13.92 -1.75 35.63
C SER A 200 15.44 -1.65 35.79
N ASP A 201 16.14 -1.02 34.85
CA ASP A 201 17.59 -0.85 34.90
C ASP A 201 18.02 0.10 36.04
N GLU A 202 17.24 1.16 36.30
CA GLU A 202 17.44 2.04 37.46
C GLU A 202 17.28 1.29 38.79
N GLN A 203 16.22 0.47 38.94
CA GLN A 203 16.05 -0.35 40.13
C GLN A 203 17.21 -1.34 40.31
N THR A 204 17.63 -2.02 39.24
CA THR A 204 18.74 -2.98 39.29
C THR A 204 20.07 -2.30 39.67
N ASN A 205 20.31 -1.07 39.20
CA ASN A 205 21.47 -0.29 39.61
C ASN A 205 21.41 0.16 41.08
N ILE A 206 20.24 0.56 41.59
CA ILE A 206 20.06 0.91 43.01
C ILE A 206 20.37 -0.30 43.91
N TYR A 207 19.93 -1.50 43.52
CA TYR A 207 20.26 -2.73 44.26
C TYR A 207 21.75 -3.06 44.22
N ARG A 208 22.46 -2.82 43.11
CA ARG A 208 23.92 -3.02 43.02
C ARG A 208 24.73 -2.04 43.87
N VAL A 209 24.28 -0.79 44.00
CA VAL A 209 24.96 0.24 44.79
C VAL A 209 24.78 0.01 46.30
N ARG A 210 23.64 -0.57 46.74
CA ARG A 210 23.41 -0.90 48.16
C ARG A 210 24.15 -2.13 48.70
N HIS A 211 24.69 -2.98 47.82
CA HIS A 211 25.39 -4.22 48.19
C HIS A 211 26.91 -4.14 47.96
N LYS A 212 27.46 -2.95 47.78
CA LYS A 212 28.89 -2.65 47.88
C LYS A 212 29.14 -1.83 49.14
#